data_AF-A0AAV7MNH2-F1
#
_entry.id   AF-A0AAV7MNH2-F1
#
_cell.length_a   1.000
_cell.length_b   1.000
_cell.length_c   1.000
_cell.angle_alpha   90.00
_cell.angle_beta   90.00
_cell.angle_gamma   90.00
#
_symmetry.space_group_name_H-M   'P 1'
#
loop_
_entity.id
_entity.type
_entity.pdbx_description
1 polymer ?
#
loop_
_entity_poly.entity_id
_entity_poly.type
_entity_poly.pdbx_seq_one_letter_code
_entity_poly.pdbx_strand_id
1 'polypeptide(L)'
;MDNLTAVKYINHLGGTKSKPLAELAKHFWEFCLHRKISVRAEYLPASLNSVADWYSRHLSDYSDWKLHSSVFNSIHRKWGPFHIDLFASRLNAQLPRFFSWRPDP
;
A
#
# COMPACT_ATOMS: atom_id res chain seq x y z
N MET A 1 13.69 -7.07 7.78
CA MET A 1 12.29 -6.99 7.27
C MET A 1 11.38 -7.61 8.30
N ASP A 2 10.17 -7.09 8.48
CA ASP A 2 9.17 -7.61 9.43
C ASP A 2 8.32 -8.77 8.87
N ASN A 3 8.36 -9.01 7.56
CA ASN A 3 7.64 -10.12 6.94
C ASN A 3 8.46 -11.42 6.90
N LEU A 4 8.17 -12.35 7.82
CA LEU A 4 8.81 -13.67 7.88
C LEU A 4 8.66 -14.50 6.59
N THR A 5 7.54 -14.37 5.88
CA THR A 5 7.33 -15.09 4.62
C THR A 5 8.27 -14.56 3.54
N ALA A 6 8.41 -13.25 3.42
CA ALA A 6 9.36 -12.64 2.49
C ALA A 6 10.81 -13.05 2.81
N VAL A 7 11.19 -13.04 4.09
CA VAL A 7 12.52 -13.51 4.54
C VAL A 7 12.78 -14.95 4.10
N LYS A 8 11.81 -15.86 4.30
CA LYS A 8 11.93 -17.26 3.86
C LYS A 8 12.05 -17.37 2.34
N TYR A 9 11.20 -16.68 1.60
CA TYR A 9 11.21 -16.76 0.13
C TYR A 9 12.52 -16.21 -0.46
N ILE A 10 13.06 -15.12 0.09
CA ILE A 10 14.37 -14.60 -0.33
C ILE A 10 15.46 -15.63 -0.02
N ASN A 11 15.59 -16.07 1.23
CA ASN A 11 16.70 -16.94 1.64
C ASN A 11 16.66 -18.34 1.00
N HIS A 12 15.48 -18.84 0.62
CA HIS A 12 15.31 -20.14 -0.01
C HIS A 12 15.10 -20.08 -1.52
N LEU A 13 15.32 -18.91 -2.15
CA LEU A 13 15.14 -18.70 -3.59
C LEU A 13 13.72 -19.00 -4.09
N GLY A 14 12.72 -18.85 -3.22
CA GLY A 14 11.31 -19.09 -3.50
C GLY A 14 10.60 -19.93 -2.45
N GLY A 15 9.49 -20.55 -2.85
CA GLY A 15 8.69 -21.42 -2.00
C GLY A 15 7.61 -22.14 -2.80
N THR A 16 6.95 -23.11 -2.19
CA THR A 16 5.98 -23.98 -2.87
C THR A 16 4.52 -23.57 -2.65
N LYS A 17 4.26 -22.71 -1.66
CA LYS A 17 2.89 -22.40 -1.21
C LYS A 17 2.17 -21.37 -2.07
N SER A 18 2.91 -20.48 -2.74
CA SER A 18 2.33 -19.41 -3.55
C SER A 18 3.15 -19.25 -4.82
N LYS A 19 2.54 -19.63 -5.95
CA LYS A 19 3.14 -19.49 -7.28
C LYS A 19 3.53 -18.03 -7.59
N PRO A 20 2.67 -17.02 -7.35
CA PRO A 20 3.06 -15.62 -7.57
C PRO A 20 4.27 -15.18 -6.74
N LEU A 21 4.36 -15.60 -5.47
CA LEU A 21 5.51 -15.26 -4.63
C LEU A 21 6.79 -15.98 -5.07
N ALA A 22 6.67 -17.22 -5.56
CA ALA A 22 7.80 -17.98 -6.09
C ALA A 22 8.34 -17.34 -7.39
N GLU A 23 7.45 -16.93 -8.29
CA GLU A 23 7.81 -16.20 -9.51
C GLU A 23 8.49 -14.87 -9.19
N LEU A 24 7.96 -14.12 -8.22
CA LEU A 24 8.59 -12.87 -7.77
C LEU A 24 9.99 -13.11 -7.17
N ALA A 25 10.16 -14.13 -6.33
CA ALA A 25 11.46 -14.49 -5.77
C ALA A 25 12.46 -14.90 -6.86
N LYS A 26 11.99 -15.63 -7.89
CA LYS A 26 12.81 -15.98 -9.05
C LYS A 26 13.30 -14.74 -9.79
N HIS A 27 12.40 -13.81 -10.15
CA HIS A 27 12.79 -12.56 -10.81
C HIS A 27 13.78 -11.73 -9.97
N PHE A 28 13.55 -11.66 -8.65
CA PHE A 28 14.45 -10.99 -7.73
C PHE A 28 15.87 -11.61 -7.74
N TRP A 29 15.98 -12.94 -7.72
CA TRP A 29 17.26 -13.61 -7.73
C TRP A 29 17.96 -13.60 -9.09
N GLU A 30 17.20 -13.67 -10.18
CA GLU A 30 17.72 -13.46 -11.53
C GLU A 30 18.36 -12.06 -11.63
N PHE A 31 17.68 -11.02 -11.14
CA PHE A 31 18.23 -9.66 -11.10
C PHE A 31 19.54 -9.60 -10.29
N CYS A 32 19.57 -10.23 -9.12
CA CYS A 32 20.78 -10.27 -8.28
C CYS A 32 21.93 -11.01 -8.98
N LEU A 33 21.65 -12.17 -9.60
CA LEU A 33 22.62 -13.00 -10.28
C LEU A 33 23.29 -12.27 -11.44
N HIS A 34 22.50 -11.63 -12.31
CA HIS A 34 23.01 -10.86 -13.44
C HIS A 34 23.94 -9.72 -13.01
N ARG A 35 23.73 -9.18 -11.81
CA ARG A 35 24.50 -8.05 -11.26
C ARG A 35 25.57 -8.46 -10.26
N LYS A 36 25.74 -9.77 -10.02
CA LYS A 36 26.66 -10.32 -9.01
C LYS A 36 26.40 -9.74 -7.60
N ILE A 37 25.13 -9.53 -7.26
CA ILE A 37 24.70 -9.05 -5.94
C ILE A 37 24.42 -10.26 -5.05
N SER A 38 25.02 -10.27 -3.86
CA SER A 38 24.70 -11.24 -2.80
C SER A 38 23.75 -10.61 -1.80
N VAL A 39 22.66 -11.30 -1.47
CA VAL A 39 21.64 -10.82 -0.52
C VAL A 39 21.35 -11.90 0.51
N ARG A 40 21.11 -11.50 1.75
CA ARG A 40 20.52 -12.34 2.80
C ARG A 40 19.43 -11.54 3.48
N ALA A 41 18.24 -12.10 3.56
CA ALA A 41 17.14 -11.47 4.28
C ALA A 41 17.20 -11.85 5.77
N GLU A 42 17.01 -10.86 6.63
CA GLU A 42 16.91 -11.06 8.07
C GLU A 42 15.58 -10.54 8.58
N TYR A 43 14.99 -11.30 9.50
CA TYR A 43 13.79 -10.85 10.21
C TYR A 43 14.17 -9.78 11.22
N LEU A 44 13.42 -8.69 11.20
CA LEU A 44 13.50 -7.61 12.18
C LEU A 44 12.12 -7.46 12.81
N PRO A 45 12.01 -7.40 14.15
CA PRO A 45 10.77 -7.02 14.81
C PRO A 45 10.22 -5.69 14.26
N ALA A 46 8.89 -5.56 14.18
CA ALA A 46 8.23 -4.37 13.65
C ALA A 46 8.68 -3.07 14.33
N SER A 47 9.00 -3.11 15.63
CA SER A 47 9.56 -1.96 16.38
C SER A 47 10.87 -1.43 15.79
N LEU A 48 11.68 -2.30 15.19
CA LEU A 48 12.94 -1.95 14.53
C LEU A 48 12.77 -1.65 13.04
N ASN A 49 11.61 -1.99 12.44
CA ASN A 49 11.28 -1.68 11.05
C ASN A 49 10.48 -0.36 10.90
N SER A 50 10.37 0.41 11.98
CA SER A 50 9.51 1.60 12.06
C SER A 50 9.79 2.64 10.97
N VAL A 51 11.04 2.81 10.55
CA VAL A 51 11.42 3.74 9.48
C VAL A 51 10.85 3.30 8.13
N ALA A 52 11.05 2.03 7.76
CA ALA A 52 10.54 1.49 6.50
C ALA A 52 9.00 1.49 6.49
N ASP A 53 8.38 1.12 7.62
CA ASP A 53 6.93 1.19 7.80
C ASP A 53 6.42 2.62 7.63
N TRP A 54 7.08 3.60 8.25
CA TRP A 54 6.72 5.01 8.14
C TRP A 54 6.76 5.46 6.67
N TYR A 55 7.87 5.24 5.96
CA TYR A 55 7.96 5.62 4.54
C TYR A 55 6.92 4.88 3.68
N SER A 56 6.70 3.58 3.91
CA SER A 56 5.68 2.82 3.15
C SER A 56 4.26 3.38 3.30
N ARG A 57 3.97 4.03 4.43
CA ARG A 57 2.67 4.63 4.75
C ARG A 57 2.58 6.12 4.41
N HIS A 58 3.71 6.81 4.29
CA HIS A 58 3.78 8.27 4.09
C HIS A 58 4.20 8.67 2.67
N LEU A 59 4.39 7.72 1.76
CA LEU A 59 4.87 7.97 0.38
C LEU A 59 3.82 8.55 -0.58
N SER A 60 2.59 8.78 -0.16
CA SER A 60 1.63 9.55 -0.95
C SER A 60 0.72 10.32 0.00
N ASP A 61 0.58 11.63 -0.20
CA ASP A 61 -0.54 12.36 0.37
C ASP A 61 -1.79 11.89 -0.38
N TYR A 62 -2.43 10.83 0.12
CA TYR A 62 -3.67 10.30 -0.46
C TYR A 62 -4.84 11.26 -0.26
N SER A 63 -4.63 12.43 0.36
CA SER A 63 -5.61 13.51 0.55
C SER A 63 -6.27 13.99 -0.75
N ASP A 64 -5.66 13.71 -1.89
CA ASP A 64 -6.15 14.19 -3.19
C ASP A 64 -6.93 13.11 -3.96
N TRP A 65 -7.02 11.90 -3.42
CA TRP A 65 -7.69 10.80 -4.12
C TRP A 65 -9.18 10.83 -3.81
N LYS A 66 -10.01 10.75 -4.85
CA LYS A 66 -11.44 10.52 -4.74
C LYS A 66 -11.88 9.42 -5.67
N LEU A 67 -13.01 8.79 -5.35
CA LEU A 67 -13.65 7.87 -6.29
C LEU A 67 -14.01 8.61 -7.57
N HIS A 68 -13.95 7.91 -8.70
CA HIS A 68 -14.49 8.44 -9.94
C HIS A 68 -15.99 8.72 -9.75
N SER A 69 -16.46 9.87 -10.26
CA SER A 69 -17.82 10.35 -9.98
C SER A 69 -18.91 9.35 -10.35
N SER A 70 -18.71 8.54 -11.41
CA SER A 70 -19.67 7.49 -11.79
C SER A 70 -19.81 6.38 -10.74
N VAL A 71 -18.70 6.01 -10.10
CA VAL A 71 -18.66 4.99 -9.04
C VAL A 71 -19.32 5.56 -7.79
N PHE A 72 -18.93 6.77 -7.37
CA PHE A 72 -19.55 7.44 -6.22
C PHE A 72 -21.06 7.64 -6.40
N ASN A 73 -21.50 8.09 -7.58
CA ASN A 73 -22.93 8.26 -7.87
C ASN A 73 -23.68 6.92 -7.81
N SER A 74 -23.05 5.82 -8.21
CA SER A 74 -23.65 4.48 -8.11
C SER A 74 -23.82 4.06 -6.65
N ILE A 75 -22.82 4.33 -5.80
CA ILE A 75 -22.88 4.09 -4.35
C ILE A 75 -23.96 4.98 -3.72
N HIS A 76 -23.98 6.28 -4.06
CA HIS A 76 -24.95 7.25 -3.53
C HIS A 76 -26.39 6.89 -3.90
N ARG A 77 -26.65 6.41 -5.12
CA ARG A 77 -27.99 5.92 -5.50
C ARG A 77 -28.41 4.67 -4.73
N LYS A 78 -27.46 3.80 -4.41
CA LYS A 78 -27.74 2.51 -3.76
C LYS A 78 -27.90 2.62 -2.25
N TRP A 79 -27.14 3.50 -1.61
CA TRP A 79 -27.03 3.58 -0.15
C TRP A 79 -27.18 5.00 0.42
N GLY A 80 -27.37 6.01 -0.43
CA GLY A 80 -27.61 7.39 -0.03
C GLY A 80 -29.09 7.72 0.20
N PRO A 81 -29.44 9.03 0.26
CA PRO A 81 -28.56 10.17 0.00
C PRO A 81 -27.59 10.44 1.15
N PHE A 82 -26.31 10.54 0.80
CA PHE A 82 -25.27 11.02 1.71
C PHE A 82 -25.25 12.54 1.76
N HIS A 83 -25.04 13.09 2.95
CA HIS A 83 -25.09 14.54 3.19
C HIS A 83 -23.74 15.12 3.61
N ILE A 84 -22.79 14.27 4.02
CA ILE A 84 -21.49 14.67 4.56
C ILE A 84 -20.42 13.75 3.97
N ASP A 85 -19.35 14.33 3.42
CA ASP A 85 -18.15 13.62 2.98
C ASP A 85 -17.07 13.69 4.07
N LEU A 86 -16.75 12.55 4.70
CA LEU A 86 -15.78 12.50 5.79
C LEU A 86 -14.40 12.16 5.25
N PHE A 87 -13.37 12.79 5.83
CA PHE A 87 -11.97 12.63 5.46
C PHE A 87 -11.64 13.14 4.05
N ALA A 88 -12.39 14.13 3.57
CA ALA A 88 -12.18 14.82 2.30
C ALA A 88 -11.59 16.23 2.51
N SER A 89 -10.93 16.77 1.49
CA SER A 89 -10.46 18.15 1.34
C SER A 89 -11.35 18.91 0.35
N ARG A 90 -11.19 20.23 0.24
CA ARG A 90 -11.89 21.02 -0.79
C ARG A 90 -11.59 20.54 -2.22
N LEU A 91 -10.46 19.88 -2.43
CA LEU A 91 -9.99 19.43 -3.75
C LEU A 91 -10.61 18.08 -4.15
N ASN A 92 -10.86 17.20 -3.17
CA ASN A 92 -11.33 15.85 -3.43
C ASN A 92 -12.77 15.56 -2.95
N ALA A 93 -13.43 16.51 -2.29
CA ALA A 93 -14.82 16.34 -1.82
C ALA A 93 -15.77 15.99 -2.97
N GLN A 94 -16.67 15.05 -2.67
CA GLN A 94 -17.73 14.58 -3.57
C GLN A 94 -19.11 15.07 -3.13
N LEU A 95 -19.20 15.75 -1.98
CA LEU A 95 -20.40 16.43 -1.48
C LEU A 95 -20.07 17.86 -1.04
N PRO A 96 -21.05 18.79 -1.08
CA PRO A 96 -20.83 20.18 -0.67
C PRO A 96 -20.42 20.36 0.79
N ARG A 97 -20.91 19.49 1.68
CA ARG A 97 -20.54 19.47 3.10
C ARG A 97 -19.52 18.36 3.32
N PHE A 98 -18.33 18.72 3.78
CA PHE A 98 -17.27 17.77 4.06
C PHE A 98 -16.51 18.12 5.36
N PHE A 99 -15.79 17.14 5.89
CA PHE A 99 -14.85 17.33 7.00
C PHE A 99 -13.50 16.74 6.63
N SER A 100 -12.46 17.58 6.73
CA SER A 100 -11.08 17.16 6.54
C SER A 100 -10.50 16.56 7.83
N TRP A 101 -9.57 15.62 7.69
CA TRP A 101 -8.83 15.09 8.83
C TRP A 101 -7.92 16.17 9.43
N ARG A 102 -7.12 16.83 8.60
CA ARG A 102 -6.24 17.94 8.97
C ARG A 102 -6.84 19.27 8.52
N PRO A 103 -6.36 20.42 9.01
CA PRO A 103 -6.79 21.72 8.48
C PRO A 103 -6.71 21.73 6.95
N ASP A 104 -7.84 22.01 6.31
CA ASP A 104 -7.95 22.07 4.85
C ASP A 104 -7.22 23.33 4.34
N PRO A 105 -6.24 23.22 3.43
CA PRO A 105 -5.41 24.33 2.96
C PRO A 105 -6.22 25.34 2.14
#